data_AF-A0A8T5LP06-F1
#
_entry.id   AF-A0A8T5LP06-F1
#
_cell.length_a   1.000
_cell.length_b   1.000
_cell.length_c   1.000
_cell.angle_alpha   90.00
_cell.angle_beta   90.00
_cell.angle_gamma   90.00
#
_symmetry.space_group_name_H-M   'P 1'
#
loop_
_entity.id
_entity.type
_entity.pdbx_description
1 polymer ?
#
loop_
_entity_poly.entity_id
_entity_poly.type
_entity_poly.pdbx_seq_one_letter_code
_entity_poly.pdbx_strand_id
1 'polypeptide(L)'
;MKEKGGEITKTEMSFFATKLHEGDFITTKLENPKYKGKKVKISYNKRQFYDRILTPMKSMGVIDYDLYKKTYRTSDKFNKEMIRVGLMWLQELRKAPP
;
A
#
# COMPACT_ATOMS: atom_id res chain seq x y z
N MET A 1 7.62 9.88 -2.33
CA MET A 1 7.57 8.98 -3.50
C MET A 1 7.90 9.67 -4.84
N LYS A 2 7.55 10.95 -5.07
CA LYS A 2 7.98 11.67 -6.30
C LYS A 2 9.45 12.13 -6.31
N GLU A 3 10.05 12.41 -5.15
CA GLU A 3 11.40 12.98 -5.08
C GLU A 3 12.56 11.96 -5.13
N LYS A 4 12.26 10.65 -5.05
CA LYS A 4 13.28 9.57 -5.05
C LYS A 4 13.00 8.48 -6.11
N GLY A 5 12.46 8.87 -7.26
CA GLY A 5 12.27 7.95 -8.38
C GLY A 5 11.35 6.75 -8.11
N GLY A 6 10.44 6.85 -7.13
CA GLY A 6 9.54 5.75 -6.76
C GLY A 6 10.16 4.67 -5.85
N GLU A 7 11.36 4.88 -5.32
CA GLU A 7 12.01 3.96 -4.37
C GLU A 7 11.86 4.46 -2.92
N ILE A 8 11.70 3.51 -1.99
CA ILE A 8 11.67 3.75 -0.54
C ILE A 8 12.76 2.90 0.11
N THR A 9 13.68 3.54 0.83
CA THR A 9 14.72 2.81 1.58
C THR A 9 14.14 2.07 2.78
N LYS A 10 14.81 1.00 3.23
CA LYS A 10 14.45 0.28 4.46
C LYS A 10 14.33 1.19 5.69
N THR A 11 15.15 2.24 5.77
CA THR A 11 15.13 3.21 6.87
C THR A 11 13.86 4.06 6.84
N GLU A 12 13.46 4.55 5.66
CA GLU A 12 12.20 5.30 5.49
C GLU A 12 10.98 4.42 5.74
N MET A 13 11.01 3.16 5.29
CA MET A 13 9.97 2.19 5.57
C MET A 13 9.87 1.90 7.07
N SER A 14 11.01 1.83 7.76
CA SER A 14 11.05 1.64 9.22
C SER A 14 10.50 2.85 9.96
N PHE A 15 10.79 4.06 9.50
CA PHE A 15 10.26 5.30 10.05
C PHE A 15 8.73 5.37 9.85
N PHE A 16 8.24 4.99 8.68
CA PHE A 16 6.80 4.88 8.40
C PHE A 16 6.12 3.85 9.30
N ALA A 17 6.71 2.66 9.45
CA ALA A 17 6.20 1.62 10.33
C ALA A 17 6.19 2.05 11.81
N THR A 18 7.19 2.82 12.25
CA THR A 18 7.23 3.40 13.59
C THR A 18 6.11 4.43 13.78
N LYS A 19 5.87 5.34 12.82
CA LYS A 19 4.75 6.29 12.89
C LYS A 19 3.37 5.62 12.90
N LEU A 20 3.21 4.54 12.14
CA LEU A 20 2.02 3.69 12.19
C LEU A 20 1.89 2.96 13.53
N HIS A 21 3.01 2.59 14.16
CA HIS A 21 3.01 1.96 15.47
C HIS A 21 2.65 2.92 16.59
N GLU A 22 3.22 4.11 16.54
CA GLU A 22 2.97 5.21 17.46
C GLU A 22 1.56 5.79 17.26
N GLY A 23 0.89 5.48 16.14
CA GLY A 23 -0.50 5.78 15.85
C GLY A 23 -0.76 7.23 15.45
N ASP A 24 0.24 7.88 14.86
CA ASP A 24 0.14 9.28 14.43
C ASP A 24 -0.81 9.49 13.24
N PHE A 25 -1.23 8.41 12.59
CA PHE A 25 -2.24 8.46 11.54
C PHE A 25 -3.64 8.54 12.14
N ILE A 26 -4.11 9.78 12.32
CA ILE A 26 -5.47 10.10 12.73
C ILE A 26 -6.37 9.96 11.50
N THR A 27 -7.15 8.88 11.42
CA THR A 27 -8.15 8.73 10.35
C THR A 27 -9.49 9.29 10.83
N THR A 28 -9.97 10.35 10.17
CA THR A 28 -11.24 11.03 10.49
C THR A 28 -12.48 10.35 9.91
N LYS A 29 -12.32 9.32 9.06
CA LYS A 29 -13.42 8.65 8.38
C LYS A 29 -13.27 7.13 8.46
N LEU A 30 -13.79 6.55 9.54
CA LEU A 30 -14.14 5.13 9.61
C LEU A 30 -15.66 5.04 9.44
N GLU A 31 -16.13 4.37 8.39
CA GLU A 31 -17.57 4.21 8.10
C GLU A 31 -18.27 3.20 9.02
N ASN A 32 -17.53 2.53 9.90
CA ASN A 32 -18.08 1.60 10.87
C ASN A 32 -18.99 2.36 11.87
N PRO A 33 -20.22 1.88 12.17
CA PRO A 33 -21.18 2.58 13.03
C PRO A 33 -20.66 2.87 14.45
N LYS A 34 -19.64 2.14 14.92
CA LYS A 34 -18.99 2.33 16.22
C LYS A 34 -17.95 3.46 16.26
N TYR A 35 -17.49 3.94 15.10
CA TYR A 35 -16.37 4.89 14.97
C TYR A 35 -16.72 6.14 14.14
N LYS A 36 -17.99 6.31 13.77
CA LYS A 36 -18.49 7.49 13.06
C LYS A 36 -18.17 8.76 13.86
N GLY A 37 -17.32 9.63 13.31
CA GLY A 37 -16.98 10.94 13.89
C GLY A 37 -15.93 10.95 15.01
N LYS A 38 -15.37 9.80 15.41
CA LYS A 38 -14.28 9.76 16.42
C LYS A 38 -12.91 9.71 15.73
N LYS A 39 -11.97 10.53 16.19
CA LYS A 39 -10.55 10.44 15.84
C LYS A 39 -10.00 9.14 16.43
N VAL A 40 -10.00 8.07 15.65
CA VAL A 40 -9.46 6.78 16.10
C VAL A 40 -7.98 6.75 15.77
N LYS A 41 -7.18 6.46 16.78
CA LYS A 41 -5.74 6.26 16.66
C LYS A 41 -5.51 4.90 15.99
N ILE A 42 -5.16 4.88 14.71
CA ILE A 42 -4.76 3.63 14.05
C ILE A 42 -3.33 3.34 14.46
N SER A 43 -3.16 2.51 15.47
CA SER A 43 -1.85 1.95 15.82
C SER A 43 -1.74 0.54 15.23
N TYR A 44 -0.67 0.28 14.50
CA TYR A 44 -0.36 -1.04 13.96
C TYR A 44 0.96 -1.54 14.54
N ASN A 45 1.05 -2.78 15.00
CA ASN A 45 2.34 -3.26 15.51
C ASN A 45 3.38 -3.25 14.39
N LYS A 46 4.58 -2.70 14.64
CA LYS A 46 5.66 -2.63 13.65
C LYS A 46 5.97 -3.99 13.00
N ARG A 47 5.97 -5.07 13.79
CA ARG A 47 6.21 -6.44 13.29
C ARG A 47 5.04 -6.91 12.42
N GLN A 48 3.81 -6.64 12.87
CA GLN A 48 2.62 -6.95 12.09
C GLN A 48 2.56 -6.17 10.78
N PHE A 49 3.08 -4.94 10.71
CA PHE A 49 3.17 -4.18 9.47
C PHE A 49 4.06 -4.89 8.43
N TYR A 50 5.24 -5.33 8.85
CA TYR A 50 6.13 -6.09 7.96
C TYR A 50 5.49 -7.42 7.54
N ASP A 51 4.96 -8.18 8.50
CA ASP A 51 4.47 -9.54 8.24
C ASP A 51 3.11 -9.58 7.52
N ARG A 52 2.22 -8.61 7.75
CA ARG A 52 0.84 -8.61 7.21
C ARG A 52 0.61 -7.67 6.04
N ILE A 53 1.50 -6.71 5.82
CA ILE A 53 1.36 -5.77 4.70
C ILE A 53 2.53 -5.98 3.75
N LEU A 54 3.75 -5.79 4.25
CA LEU A 54 4.93 -5.75 3.39
C LEU A 54 5.28 -7.12 2.79
N THR A 55 5.23 -8.19 3.58
CA THR A 55 5.48 -9.56 3.12
C THR A 55 4.44 -10.01 2.08
N PRO A 56 3.12 -9.85 2.29
CA PRO A 56 2.12 -10.13 1.27
C PRO A 56 2.31 -9.30 0.00
N MET A 57 2.58 -7.99 0.13
CA MET A 57 2.81 -7.15 -1.05
C MET A 57 4.01 -7.64 -1.88
N LYS A 58 5.08 -8.11 -1.21
CA LYS A 58 6.24 -8.70 -1.88
C LYS A 58 5.89 -10.05 -2.51
N SER A 59 5.20 -10.94 -1.80
CA SER A 59 4.87 -12.28 -2.30
C SER A 59 3.88 -12.24 -3.47
N MET A 60 2.96 -11.26 -3.46
CA MET A 60 2.02 -11.00 -4.56
C MET A 60 2.68 -10.29 -5.76
N GLY A 61 3.95 -9.91 -5.66
CA GLY A 61 4.65 -9.17 -6.73
C GLY A 61 4.18 -7.73 -6.90
N VAL A 62 3.51 -7.15 -5.91
CA VAL A 62 3.10 -5.73 -5.91
C VAL A 62 4.32 -4.82 -5.73
N ILE A 63 5.26 -5.24 -4.89
CA ILE A 63 6.52 -4.55 -4.63
C ILE A 63 7.71 -5.49 -4.84
N ASP A 64 8.79 -4.92 -5.35
CA ASP A 64 10.09 -5.54 -5.45
C ASP A 64 11.00 -5.01 -4.33
N TYR A 65 11.87 -5.87 -3.81
CA TYR A 65 12.88 -5.50 -2.82
C TYR A 65 14.27 -5.76 -3.38
N ASP A 66 15.04 -4.71 -3.58
CA ASP A 66 16.44 -4.79 -3.97
C ASP A 66 17.30 -5.09 -2.71
N LEU A 67 17.91 -6.28 -2.68
CA LEU A 67 18.74 -6.73 -1.57
C LEU A 67 20.04 -5.91 -1.44
N TYR A 68 20.59 -5.44 -2.56
CA TYR A 68 21.85 -4.71 -2.59
C TYR A 68 21.66 -3.28 -2.13
N LYS A 69 20.63 -2.61 -2.66
CA LYS A 69 20.31 -1.22 -2.29
C LYS A 69 19.47 -1.11 -1.02
N LYS A 70 18.88 -2.22 -0.56
CA LYS A 70 17.93 -2.27 0.56
C LYS A 70 16.76 -1.30 0.33
N THR A 71 16.28 -1.22 -0.91
CA THR A 71 15.18 -0.36 -1.35
C THR A 71 13.97 -1.19 -1.75
N TYR A 72 12.80 -0.68 -1.42
CA TYR A 72 11.50 -1.16 -1.89
C TYR A 72 11.05 -0.30 -3.06
N ARG A 73 10.53 -0.92 -4.12
CA ARG A 73 9.95 -0.24 -5.28
C ARG A 73 8.67 -0.94 -5.69
N THR A 74 7.71 -0.22 -6.27
CA THR A 74 6.55 -0.85 -6.92
C THR A 74 7.01 -1.67 -8.11
N SER A 75 6.49 -2.88 -8.27
CA SER A 75 6.89 -3.74 -9.38
C SER A 75 6.38 -3.22 -10.71
N ASP A 76 7.28 -3.17 -11.71
CA ASP A 76 6.92 -2.80 -13.07
C ASP A 76 5.93 -3.80 -13.69
N LYS A 77 5.97 -5.08 -13.27
CA LYS A 77 5.03 -6.12 -13.72
C LYS A 77 3.63 -5.84 -13.20
N PHE A 78 3.50 -5.55 -11.91
CA PHE A 78 2.23 -5.20 -11.28
C PHE A 78 1.61 -3.95 -11.92
N ASN A 79 2.41 -2.92 -12.21
CA ASN A 79 1.93 -1.71 -12.87
C ASN A 79 1.33 -2.00 -14.26
N LYS A 80 2.00 -2.84 -15.07
CA LYS A 80 1.48 -3.25 -16.38
C LYS A 80 0.17 -4.02 -16.28
N GLU A 81 0.07 -4.95 -15.33
CA GLU A 81 -1.15 -5.72 -15.12
C GLU A 81 -2.31 -4.86 -14.60
N MET A 82 -2.05 -3.89 -13.71
CA MET A 82 -3.09 -2.95 -13.29
C MET A 82 -3.66 -2.14 -14.46
N ILE A 83 -2.81 -1.65 -15.35
CA ILE A 83 -3.25 -0.93 -16.56
C ILE A 83 -4.11 -1.86 -17.42
N ARG A 84 -3.66 -3.09 -17.63
CA ARG A 84 -4.38 -4.10 -18.41
C ARG A 84 -5.76 -4.40 -17.82
N VAL A 85 -5.84 -4.66 -16.52
CA VAL A 85 -7.11 -4.92 -15.81
C VAL A 85 -8.04 -3.71 -15.90
N GLY A 86 -7.50 -2.49 -15.74
CA GLY A 86 -8.26 -1.26 -15.91
C GLY A 86 -8.86 -1.13 -17.31
N LEU A 87 -8.08 -1.44 -18.36
CA LEU A 87 -8.58 -1.44 -19.74
C LEU A 87 -9.66 -2.50 -19.97
N MET A 88 -9.51 -3.70 -19.40
CA MET A 88 -10.51 -4.75 -19.48
C MET A 88 -11.84 -4.34 -18.82
N TRP A 89 -11.78 -3.70 -17.64
CA TRP A 89 -12.98 -3.18 -16.98
C TRP A 89 -13.66 -2.08 -17.77
N LEU A 90 -12.89 -1.14 -18.34
CA LEU A 90 -13.45 -0.10 -19.20
C LEU A 90 -14.10 -0.70 -20.45
N GLN A 91 -13.51 -1.75 -21.03
CA GLN A 91 -14.08 -2.45 -22.17
C GLN A 91 -15.39 -3.16 -21.77
N GLU A 92 -15.42 -3.82 -20.62
CA GLU A 92 -16.62 -4.52 -20.13
C GLU A 92 -17.77 -3.55 -19.84
N LEU A 93 -17.50 -2.41 -19.18
CA LEU A 93 -18.49 -1.37 -18.94
C LEU A 93 -19.04 -0.73 -20.22
N ARG A 94 -18.26 -0.75 -21.31
CA ARG A 94 -18.67 -0.22 -22.61
C ARG A 94 -19.44 -1.24 -23.45
N LYS A 95 -19.41 -2.54 -23.12
CA LYS A 95 -20.26 -3.51 -23.80
C LYS A 95 -21.71 -3.14 -23.46
N ALA A 96 -22.53 -2.96 -24.48
CA ALA A 96 -23.96 -2.82 -24.29
C ALA A 96 -24.49 -4.09 -23.58
N PRO A 97 -25.45 -3.97 -22.65
CA PRO A 97 -26.08 -5.15 -22.07
C PRO A 97 -26.67 -6.02 -23.19
N PRO A 98 -26.69 -7.35 -23.02
CA PRO A 98 -27.28 -8.27 -24.00
C PRO A 98 -28.77 -7.99 -24.23
#